data_AF-A0A7S0HXS9-F1
#
_entry.id   AF-A0A7S0HXS9-F1
#
_cell.length_a   1.000
_cell.length_b   1.000
_cell.length_c   1.000
_cell.angle_alpha   90.00
_cell.angle_beta   90.00
_cell.angle_gamma   90.00
#
_symmetry.space_group_name_H-M   'P 1'
#
loop_
_entity.id
_entity.type
_entity.pdbx_description
1 polymer ?
#
loop_
_entity_poly.entity_id
_entity_poly.type
_entity_poly.pdbx_seq_one_letter_code
_entity_poly.pdbx_strand_id
1 'polypeptide(L)'
;RTAAEAAPAVPNMSEITGAPPPRRARNLLSSYYGASVSSSGPEVDDLNIDGGGFNVDKYVSGLLSHKSLPELMQRGIAMVSEIKSLDSDMQMLVYENYNKFISATDTIRQMKQRVEEMEVSMGQLEGTMESISGASDSVNSSLSERRSQLEGLNGVKSNLAKLQLLMELPTRLQACVDAKQYEEAVRHHRRGQRL
;
A
#
# COMPACT_ATOMS: atom_id res chain seq x y z
N ARG A 1 -23.15 -32.53 -13.63
CA ARG A 1 -23.71 -31.28 -14.22
C ARG A 1 -23.55 -30.20 -13.15
N THR A 2 -22.37 -29.69 -12.81
CA THR A 2 -21.35 -28.96 -13.61
C THR A 2 -21.97 -27.84 -14.42
N ALA A 3 -22.25 -26.72 -13.75
CA ALA A 3 -22.31 -25.40 -14.33
C ALA A 3 -21.39 -24.52 -13.47
N ALA A 4 -20.15 -24.38 -13.93
CA ALA A 4 -19.21 -23.39 -13.42
C ALA A 4 -19.63 -22.05 -14.02
N GLU A 5 -20.28 -21.20 -13.21
CA GLU A 5 -20.65 -19.86 -13.61
C GLU A 5 -19.48 -18.92 -13.29
N ALA A 6 -18.90 -18.35 -14.35
CA ALA A 6 -17.71 -17.52 -14.29
C ALA A 6 -17.95 -16.27 -13.45
N ALA A 7 -17.08 -16.04 -12.47
CA ALA A 7 -17.04 -14.82 -11.68
C ALA A 7 -16.89 -13.59 -12.59
N PRO A 8 -17.67 -12.50 -12.38
CA PRO A 8 -17.44 -11.27 -13.11
C PRO A 8 -16.08 -10.70 -12.70
N ALA A 9 -15.20 -10.53 -13.69
CA ALA A 9 -13.87 -9.96 -13.50
C ALA A 9 -13.99 -8.57 -12.83
N VAL A 10 -13.31 -8.41 -11.70
CA VAL A 10 -13.21 -7.15 -10.97
C VAL A 10 -12.59 -6.10 -11.91
N PRO A 11 -13.24 -4.96 -12.18
CA PRO A 11 -12.65 -3.94 -13.02
C PRO A 11 -11.41 -3.37 -12.32
N ASN A 12 -10.31 -3.35 -13.09
CA ASN A 12 -8.99 -2.91 -12.64
C ASN A 12 -9.05 -1.41 -12.28
N MET A 13 -8.82 -1.07 -11.01
CA MET A 13 -8.87 0.31 -10.46
C MET A 13 -7.83 1.28 -11.05
N SER A 14 -7.01 0.83 -12.00
CA SER A 14 -5.97 1.63 -12.66
C SER A 14 -6.44 2.33 -13.95
N GLU A 15 -7.64 2.03 -14.47
CA GLU A 15 -8.14 2.62 -15.73
C GLU A 15 -9.01 3.90 -15.55
N ILE A 16 -9.29 4.33 -14.32
CA ILE A 16 -10.01 5.60 -14.05
C ILE A 16 -9.01 6.75 -13.82
N THR A 17 -8.00 6.87 -14.68
CA THR A 17 -7.03 7.99 -14.64
C THR A 17 -7.08 8.85 -15.90
N GLY A 18 -8.29 9.09 -16.42
CA GLY A 18 -8.56 10.23 -17.29
C GLY A 18 -8.83 11.50 -16.48
N ALA A 19 -7.89 11.93 -15.64
CA ALA A 19 -8.06 13.15 -14.84
C ALA A 19 -8.20 14.37 -15.78
N PRO A 20 -9.34 15.10 -15.76
CA PRO A 20 -9.44 16.34 -16.52
C PRO A 20 -8.44 17.36 -15.94
N PRO A 21 -7.80 18.19 -16.78
CA PRO A 21 -6.80 19.14 -16.33
C PRO A 21 -7.35 20.01 -15.17
N PRO A 22 -6.52 20.43 -14.20
CA PRO A 22 -6.97 21.03 -12.93
C PRO A 22 -7.86 22.27 -13.12
N ARG A 23 -7.73 22.96 -14.26
CA ARG A 23 -8.59 24.08 -14.65
C ARG A 23 -10.01 23.65 -15.04
N ARG A 24 -10.19 22.48 -15.68
CA ARG A 24 -11.50 21.92 -16.02
C ARG A 24 -12.24 21.42 -14.79
N ALA A 25 -11.55 20.76 -13.86
CA ALA A 25 -12.16 20.30 -12.61
C ALA A 25 -12.69 21.48 -11.78
N ARG A 26 -11.91 22.58 -11.69
CA ARG A 26 -12.35 23.81 -11.01
C ARG A 26 -13.56 24.46 -11.67
N ASN A 27 -13.62 24.50 -13.01
CA ASN A 27 -14.79 25.03 -13.71
C ASN A 27 -16.03 24.13 -13.56
N LEU A 28 -15.84 22.80 -13.53
CA LEU A 28 -16.92 21.84 -13.31
C LEU A 28 -17.50 21.95 -11.89
N LEU A 29 -16.62 21.99 -10.89
CA LEU A 29 -17.03 22.24 -9.49
C LEU A 29 -17.65 23.63 -9.33
N SER A 30 -17.11 24.65 -10.01
CA SER A 30 -17.67 26.01 -9.98
C SER A 30 -19.05 26.09 -10.66
N SER A 31 -19.33 25.29 -11.69
CA SER A 31 -20.66 25.19 -12.29
C SER A 31 -21.66 24.46 -11.39
N TYR A 32 -21.20 23.47 -10.62
CA TYR A 32 -22.05 22.73 -9.66
C TYR A 32 -22.35 23.52 -8.39
N TYR A 33 -21.45 24.40 -7.94
CA TYR A 33 -21.59 25.17 -6.68
C TYR A 33 -21.82 26.68 -6.89
N GLY A 34 -22.08 27.13 -8.13
CA GLY A 34 -22.66 28.46 -8.40
C GLY A 34 -21.78 29.68 -8.09
N ALA A 35 -20.46 29.56 -8.15
CA ALA A 35 -19.55 30.63 -7.70
C ALA A 35 -19.22 31.75 -8.74
N SER A 36 -19.95 31.86 -9.87
CA SER A 36 -19.88 33.07 -10.70
C SER A 36 -21.17 33.32 -11.50
N VAL A 37 -22.16 33.92 -10.86
CA VAL A 37 -23.21 34.67 -11.58
C VAL A 37 -23.15 36.11 -11.08
N SER A 38 -22.42 36.94 -11.83
CA SER A 38 -22.45 38.40 -11.71
C SER A 38 -22.43 39.00 -13.12
N SER A 39 -23.45 38.66 -13.90
CA SER A 39 -23.84 39.33 -15.14
C SER A 39 -25.15 38.69 -15.61
N SER A 40 -26.24 39.47 -15.58
CA SER A 40 -27.65 39.09 -15.81
C SER A 40 -28.13 37.96 -14.91
N GLY A 41 -29.01 38.27 -13.94
CA GLY A 41 -29.79 37.23 -13.27
C GLY A 41 -30.50 36.37 -14.33
N PRO A 42 -30.71 35.07 -14.09
CA PRO A 42 -31.45 34.25 -15.03
C PRO A 42 -32.77 34.97 -15.30
N GLU A 43 -33.11 35.22 -16.56
CA GLU A 43 -34.50 35.54 -16.88
C GLU A 43 -35.29 34.38 -16.29
N VAL A 44 -36.00 34.66 -15.20
CA VAL A 44 -36.76 33.66 -14.49
C VAL A 44 -37.92 33.36 -15.44
N ASP A 45 -37.85 32.22 -16.10
CA ASP A 45 -38.92 31.79 -16.98
C ASP A 45 -40.14 31.46 -16.10
N ASP A 46 -40.99 32.47 -15.91
CA ASP A 46 -42.22 32.39 -15.12
C ASP A 46 -43.17 31.29 -15.64
N LEU A 47 -42.96 30.75 -16.84
CA LEU A 47 -43.78 29.70 -17.46
C LEU A 47 -43.16 28.31 -17.36
N ASN A 48 -41.92 28.18 -16.90
CA ASN A 48 -41.26 26.89 -16.72
C ASN A 48 -41.71 26.23 -15.41
N ILE A 49 -42.43 25.10 -15.51
CA ILE A 49 -42.96 24.34 -14.36
C ILE A 49 -41.83 23.83 -13.44
N ASP A 50 -40.66 23.50 -13.99
CA ASP A 50 -39.52 22.99 -13.24
C ASP A 50 -38.61 24.11 -12.70
N GLY A 51 -38.93 25.37 -13.02
CA GLY A 51 -38.14 26.55 -12.66
C GLY A 51 -38.50 27.12 -11.28
N GLY A 52 -37.50 27.64 -10.57
CA GLY A 52 -37.67 28.20 -9.22
C GLY A 52 -38.53 29.47 -9.11
N GLY A 53 -38.92 30.10 -10.23
CA GLY A 53 -39.86 31.23 -10.24
C GLY A 53 -41.10 31.00 -11.08
N PHE A 54 -41.52 29.74 -11.21
CA PHE A 54 -42.77 29.36 -11.85
C PHE A 54 -43.97 30.15 -11.29
N ASN A 55 -44.70 30.82 -12.17
CA ASN A 55 -45.93 31.54 -11.84
C ASN A 55 -47.15 30.75 -12.35
N VAL A 56 -47.85 30.11 -11.41
CA VAL A 56 -49.02 29.26 -11.68
C VAL A 56 -50.10 30.01 -12.44
N ASP A 57 -50.42 31.24 -12.03
CA ASP A 57 -51.53 32.01 -12.60
C ASP A 57 -51.24 32.42 -14.05
N LYS A 58 -50.01 32.84 -14.37
CA LYS A 58 -49.58 33.17 -15.74
C LYS A 58 -49.53 31.92 -16.63
N TYR A 59 -49.05 30.80 -16.11
CA TYR A 59 -49.01 29.54 -16.84
C TYR A 59 -50.41 29.02 -17.17
N VAL A 60 -51.30 28.97 -16.18
CA VAL A 60 -52.68 28.48 -16.36
C VAL A 60 -53.50 29.41 -17.24
N SER A 61 -53.39 30.73 -17.07
CA SER A 61 -54.08 31.69 -17.93
C SER A 61 -53.64 31.58 -19.39
N GLY A 62 -52.34 31.44 -19.65
CA GLY A 62 -51.82 31.17 -21.00
C GLY A 62 -52.27 29.83 -21.57
N LEU A 63 -52.39 28.80 -20.72
CA LEU A 63 -52.89 27.49 -21.11
C LEU A 63 -54.37 27.53 -21.52
N LEU A 64 -55.19 28.27 -20.77
CA LEU A 64 -56.63 28.44 -21.04
C LEU A 64 -56.90 29.34 -22.25
N SER A 65 -56.02 30.32 -22.54
CA SER A 65 -56.19 31.22 -23.68
C SER A 65 -55.73 30.61 -25.01
N HIS A 66 -54.75 29.69 -24.99
CA HIS A 66 -54.12 29.16 -26.20
C HIS A 66 -54.41 27.68 -26.51
N LYS A 67 -54.99 26.90 -25.59
CA LYS A 67 -55.30 25.47 -25.82
C LYS A 67 -56.80 25.19 -25.89
N SER A 68 -57.15 24.19 -26.69
CA SER A 68 -58.52 23.68 -26.79
C SER A 68 -58.86 22.73 -25.62
N LEU A 69 -60.15 22.53 -25.34
CA LEU A 69 -60.61 21.66 -24.26
C LEU A 69 -60.04 20.22 -24.33
N PRO A 70 -59.97 19.55 -25.51
CA PRO A 70 -59.36 18.23 -25.61
C PRO A 70 -57.87 18.22 -25.26
N GLU A 71 -57.13 19.25 -25.69
CA GLU A 71 -55.69 19.40 -25.37
C GLU A 71 -55.47 19.67 -23.88
N LEU A 72 -56.36 20.42 -23.24
CA LEU A 72 -56.33 20.66 -21.80
C LEU A 72 -56.59 19.37 -21.01
N MET A 73 -57.56 18.58 -21.45
CA MET A 73 -57.87 17.28 -20.85
C MET A 73 -56.69 16.30 -21.00
N GLN A 74 -56.07 16.26 -22.19
CA GLN A 74 -54.89 15.45 -22.44
C GLN A 74 -53.69 15.90 -21.59
N ARG A 75 -53.49 17.22 -21.43
CA ARG A 75 -52.44 17.76 -20.53
C ARG A 75 -52.69 17.38 -19.08
N GLY A 76 -53.94 17.39 -18.62
CA GLY A 76 -54.29 16.94 -17.28
C GLY A 76 -53.97 15.45 -17.05
N ILE A 77 -54.32 14.59 -18.01
CA ILE A 77 -53.98 13.15 -17.95
C ILE A 77 -52.46 12.94 -17.94
N ALA A 78 -51.73 13.64 -18.80
CA ALA A 78 -50.27 13.59 -18.85
C ALA A 78 -49.65 14.03 -17.52
N MET A 79 -50.12 15.13 -16.94
CA MET A 79 -49.64 15.65 -15.66
C MET A 79 -49.86 14.66 -14.51
N VAL A 80 -51.03 13.99 -14.46
CA VAL A 80 -51.28 12.94 -13.46
C VAL A 80 -50.32 11.75 -13.64
N SER A 81 -49.97 11.41 -14.88
CA SER A 81 -48.97 10.37 -15.16
C SER A 81 -47.56 10.80 -14.75
N GLU A 82 -47.17 12.05 -15.04
CA GLU A 82 -45.89 12.65 -14.66
C GLU A 82 -45.72 12.65 -13.14
N ILE A 83 -46.75 13.06 -12.38
CA ILE A 83 -46.74 13.03 -10.91
C ILE A 83 -46.48 11.61 -10.38
N LYS A 84 -47.13 10.59 -10.95
CA LYS A 84 -46.93 9.20 -10.53
C LYS A 84 -45.54 8.67 -10.87
N SER A 85 -45.00 9.04 -12.04
CA SER A 85 -43.63 8.68 -12.41
C SER A 85 -42.63 9.30 -11.45
N LEU A 86 -42.77 10.60 -11.16
CA LEU A 86 -41.90 11.32 -10.23
C LEU A 86 -41.93 10.73 -8.81
N ASP A 87 -43.10 10.31 -8.33
CA ASP A 87 -43.21 9.62 -7.04
C ASP A 87 -42.45 8.27 -7.05
N SER A 88 -42.59 7.48 -8.11
CA SER A 88 -41.84 6.23 -8.29
C SER A 88 -40.33 6.47 -8.39
N ASP A 89 -39.91 7.51 -9.11
CA ASP A 89 -38.50 7.87 -9.27
C ASP A 89 -37.90 8.34 -7.94
N MET A 90 -38.66 9.12 -7.15
CA MET A 90 -38.27 9.50 -5.80
C MET A 90 -38.10 8.29 -4.90
N GLN A 91 -39.03 7.33 -4.93
CA GLN A 91 -38.92 6.09 -4.15
C GLN A 91 -37.71 5.26 -4.59
N MET A 92 -37.44 5.16 -5.89
CA MET A 92 -36.27 4.47 -6.43
C MET A 92 -34.97 5.11 -5.97
N LEU A 93 -34.87 6.44 -5.99
CA LEU A 93 -33.69 7.18 -5.56
C LEU A 93 -33.41 6.93 -4.06
N VAL A 94 -34.45 6.93 -3.23
CA VAL A 94 -34.33 6.60 -1.81
C VAL A 94 -33.81 5.18 -1.62
N TYR A 95 -34.38 4.21 -2.35
CA TYR A 95 -33.95 2.81 -2.30
C TYR A 95 -32.49 2.64 -2.72
N GLU A 96 -32.07 3.26 -3.83
CA GLU A 96 -30.69 3.23 -4.27
C GLU A 96 -29.75 3.86 -3.25
N ASN A 97 -30.13 4.99 -2.66
CA ASN A 97 -29.32 5.68 -1.67
C ASN A 97 -29.13 4.82 -0.42
N TYR A 98 -30.20 4.20 0.09
CA TYR A 98 -30.12 3.28 1.22
C TYR A 98 -29.26 2.06 0.91
N ASN A 99 -29.39 1.45 -0.28
CA ASN A 99 -28.53 0.34 -0.67
C ASN A 99 -27.06 0.73 -0.77
N LYS A 100 -26.75 1.92 -1.30
CA LYS A 100 -25.39 2.46 -1.34
C LYS A 100 -24.86 2.69 0.08
N PHE A 101 -25.68 3.19 1.00
CA PHE A 101 -25.31 3.39 2.40
C PHE A 101 -25.04 2.07 3.13
N ILE A 102 -25.90 1.07 2.93
CA ILE A 102 -25.73 -0.28 3.49
C ILE A 102 -24.43 -0.89 2.95
N SER A 103 -24.23 -0.85 1.64
CA SER A 103 -23.02 -1.37 0.99
C SER A 103 -21.74 -0.67 1.47
N ALA A 104 -21.79 0.65 1.64
CA ALA A 104 -20.69 1.42 2.21
C ALA A 104 -20.40 1.01 3.66
N THR A 105 -21.44 0.81 4.46
CA THR A 105 -21.33 0.36 5.86
C THR A 105 -20.72 -1.03 5.95
N ASP A 106 -21.15 -1.96 5.09
CA ASP A 106 -20.58 -3.31 4.99
C ASP A 106 -19.12 -3.28 4.55
N THR A 107 -18.79 -2.40 3.60
CA THR A 107 -17.40 -2.19 3.16
C THR A 107 -16.53 -1.69 4.31
N ILE A 108 -17.01 -0.72 5.10
CA ILE A 108 -16.29 -0.24 6.29
C ILE A 108 -16.09 -1.37 7.31
N ARG A 109 -17.10 -2.22 7.51
CA ARG A 109 -17.00 -3.37 8.41
C ARG A 109 -15.96 -4.39 7.94
N GLN A 110 -15.94 -4.70 6.65
CA GLN A 110 -14.93 -5.58 6.05
C GLN A 110 -13.52 -4.97 6.12
N MET A 111 -13.39 -3.66 5.88
CA MET A 111 -12.12 -2.95 6.02
C MET A 111 -11.58 -3.06 7.46
N LYS A 112 -12.45 -2.86 8.46
CA LYS A 112 -12.08 -3.02 9.87
C LYS A 112 -11.55 -4.42 10.16
N GLN A 113 -12.27 -5.46 9.75
CA GLN A 113 -11.83 -6.85 9.96
C GLN A 113 -10.47 -7.13 9.32
N ARG A 114 -10.25 -6.66 8.08
CA ARG A 114 -8.96 -6.83 7.40
C ARG A 114 -7.80 -6.12 8.10
N VAL A 115 -8.07 -4.96 8.71
CA VAL A 115 -7.06 -4.24 9.51
C VAL A 115 -6.72 -5.03 10.78
N GLU A 116 -7.73 -5.56 11.48
CA GLU A 116 -7.52 -6.42 12.66
C GLU A 116 -6.70 -7.68 12.30
N GLU A 117 -7.00 -8.33 11.16
CA GLU A 117 -6.22 -9.47 10.65
C GLU A 117 -4.76 -9.08 10.32
N MET A 118 -4.56 -7.88 9.76
CA MET A 118 -3.24 -7.35 9.45
C MET A 118 -2.42 -7.08 10.72
N GLU A 119 -3.03 -6.53 11.78
CA GLU A 119 -2.39 -6.31 13.07
C GLU A 119 -1.91 -7.64 13.68
N VAL A 120 -2.74 -8.68 13.63
CA VAL A 120 -2.35 -10.02 14.09
C VAL A 120 -1.18 -10.57 13.28
N SER A 121 -1.22 -10.44 11.95
CA SER A 121 -0.13 -10.90 11.08
C SER A 121 1.18 -10.12 11.32
N MET A 122 1.09 -8.81 11.60
CA MET A 122 2.25 -7.99 11.94
C MET A 122 2.86 -8.41 13.28
N GLY A 123 2.03 -8.70 14.29
CA GLY A 123 2.50 -9.22 15.58
C GLY A 123 3.18 -10.60 15.44
N GLN A 124 2.70 -11.47 14.55
CA GLN A 124 3.37 -12.72 14.24
C GLN A 124 4.73 -12.48 13.56
N LEU A 125 4.80 -11.55 12.61
CA LEU A 125 6.05 -11.18 11.96
C LEU A 125 7.07 -10.65 12.96
N GLU A 126 6.65 -9.75 13.86
CA GLU A 126 7.49 -9.22 14.93
C GLU A 126 8.06 -10.34 15.81
N GLY A 127 7.21 -11.27 16.27
CA GLY A 127 7.67 -12.42 17.05
C GLY A 127 8.63 -13.34 16.29
N THR A 128 8.44 -13.54 14.98
CA THR A 128 9.41 -14.29 14.17
C THR A 128 10.72 -13.54 14.00
N MET A 129 10.69 -12.22 13.85
CA MET A 129 11.87 -11.37 13.72
C MET A 129 12.70 -11.39 15.01
N GLU A 130 12.03 -11.33 16.16
CA GLU A 130 12.66 -11.46 17.48
C GLU A 130 13.31 -12.84 17.66
N SER A 131 12.61 -13.90 17.26
CA SER A 131 13.15 -15.27 17.29
C SER A 131 14.39 -15.42 16.40
N ILE A 132 14.38 -14.84 15.19
CA ILE A 132 15.52 -14.83 14.27
C ILE A 132 16.68 -14.02 14.87
N SER A 133 16.41 -12.87 15.46
CA SER A 133 17.43 -12.05 16.12
C SER A 133 18.08 -12.82 17.27
N GLY A 134 17.29 -13.42 18.17
CA GLY A 134 17.79 -14.21 19.29
C GLY A 134 18.60 -15.44 18.82
N ALA A 135 18.15 -16.13 17.78
CA ALA A 135 18.91 -17.23 17.18
C ALA A 135 20.24 -16.74 16.57
N SER A 136 20.24 -15.59 15.91
CA SER A 136 21.44 -14.98 15.33
C SER A 136 22.45 -14.57 16.40
N ASP A 137 21.99 -13.99 17.51
CA ASP A 137 22.84 -13.61 18.64
C ASP A 137 23.44 -14.85 19.34
N SER A 138 22.65 -15.91 19.48
CA SER A 138 23.12 -17.20 20.01
C SER A 138 24.19 -17.84 19.12
N VAL A 139 23.98 -17.84 17.80
CA VAL A 139 24.99 -18.33 16.84
C VAL A 139 26.25 -17.46 16.87
N ASN A 140 26.09 -16.13 16.91
CA ASN A 140 27.21 -15.20 16.93
C ASN A 140 28.06 -15.34 18.20
N SER A 141 27.41 -15.45 19.37
CA SER A 141 28.11 -15.68 20.65
C SER A 141 28.85 -17.02 20.66
N SER A 142 28.21 -18.11 20.19
CA SER A 142 28.87 -19.42 20.08
C SER A 142 30.08 -19.41 19.14
N LEU A 143 29.96 -18.76 17.99
CA LEU A 143 31.08 -18.62 17.04
C LEU A 143 32.21 -17.75 17.59
N SER A 144 31.88 -16.66 18.30
CA SER A 144 32.87 -15.79 18.95
C SER A 144 33.69 -16.55 20.00
N GLU A 145 33.02 -17.35 20.84
CA GLU A 145 33.70 -18.18 21.84
C GLU A 145 34.64 -19.19 21.17
N ARG A 146 34.15 -19.91 20.14
CA ARG A 146 34.99 -20.86 19.38
C ARG A 146 36.18 -20.19 18.71
N ARG A 147 36.01 -18.99 18.14
CA ARG A 147 37.12 -18.22 17.55
C ARG A 147 38.17 -17.87 18.60
N SER A 148 37.77 -17.42 19.78
CA SER A 148 38.69 -17.13 20.87
C SER A 148 39.48 -18.37 21.31
N GLN A 149 38.81 -19.51 21.45
CA GLN A 149 39.48 -20.78 21.77
C GLN A 149 40.48 -21.18 20.68
N LEU A 150 40.11 -21.00 19.40
CA LEU A 150 40.96 -21.34 18.26
C LEU A 150 42.18 -20.41 18.16
N GLU A 151 42.02 -19.12 18.43
CA GLU A 151 43.14 -18.17 18.56
C GLU A 151 44.08 -18.56 19.71
N GLY A 152 43.53 -18.95 20.86
CA GLY A 152 44.31 -19.45 22.00
C GLY A 152 45.13 -20.70 21.64
N LEU A 153 44.49 -21.70 21.03
CA LEU A 153 45.16 -22.92 20.56
C LEU A 153 46.22 -22.64 19.50
N ASN A 154 45.94 -21.72 18.57
CA ASN A 154 46.91 -21.35 17.55
C ASN A 154 48.11 -20.61 18.17
N GLY A 155 47.89 -19.81 19.20
CA GLY A 155 48.95 -19.21 20.02
C GLY A 155 49.83 -20.26 20.69
N VAL A 156 49.22 -21.26 21.34
CA VAL A 156 49.95 -22.40 21.95
C VAL A 156 50.74 -23.17 20.89
N LYS A 157 50.12 -23.49 19.74
CA LYS A 157 50.80 -24.18 18.63
C LYS A 157 51.99 -23.39 18.09
N SER A 158 51.84 -22.07 17.91
CA SER A 158 52.91 -21.16 17.54
C SER A 158 54.06 -21.24 18.55
N ASN A 159 53.76 -21.16 19.85
CA ASN A 159 54.77 -21.23 20.90
C ASN A 159 55.47 -22.59 20.94
N LEU A 160 54.74 -23.69 20.75
CA LEU A 160 55.30 -25.02 20.69
C LEU A 160 56.22 -25.19 19.49
N ALA A 161 55.87 -24.63 18.32
CA ALA A 161 56.74 -24.62 17.15
C ALA A 161 58.02 -23.81 17.38
N LYS A 162 57.94 -22.66 18.08
CA LYS A 162 59.12 -21.88 18.49
C LYS A 162 60.02 -22.68 19.44
N LEU A 163 59.43 -23.32 20.45
CA LEU A 163 60.15 -24.16 21.40
C LEU A 163 60.80 -25.37 20.73
N GLN A 164 60.08 -26.04 19.81
CA GLN A 164 60.62 -27.16 19.04
C GLN A 164 61.83 -26.71 18.22
N LEU A 165 61.78 -25.54 17.59
CA LEU A 165 62.93 -25.00 16.86
C LEU A 165 64.11 -24.70 17.79
N LEU A 166 63.85 -24.11 18.96
CA LEU A 166 64.87 -23.83 19.98
C LEU A 166 65.54 -25.12 20.50
N MET A 167 64.78 -26.21 20.65
CA MET A 167 65.30 -27.50 21.09
C MET A 167 66.08 -28.26 20.01
N GLU A 168 65.72 -28.08 18.73
CA GLU A 168 66.39 -28.73 17.59
C GLU A 168 67.63 -27.96 17.10
N LEU A 169 67.75 -26.68 17.48
CA LEU A 169 68.83 -25.80 17.07
C LEU A 169 70.23 -26.22 17.55
N PRO A 170 70.44 -26.61 18.83
CA PRO A 170 71.74 -26.99 19.35
C PRO A 170 72.28 -28.26 18.69
N THR A 171 71.43 -29.28 18.51
CA THR A 171 71.83 -30.54 17.89
C THR A 171 72.17 -30.36 16.42
N ARG A 172 71.39 -29.55 15.68
CA ARG A 172 71.71 -29.18 14.29
C ARG A 172 72.97 -28.32 14.19
N LEU A 173 73.17 -27.37 15.10
CA LEU A 173 74.40 -26.56 15.16
C LEU A 173 75.63 -27.42 15.42
N GLN A 174 75.54 -28.36 16.36
CA GLN A 174 76.62 -29.30 16.66
C GLN A 174 77.00 -30.13 15.43
N ALA A 175 76.00 -30.70 14.74
CA ALA A 175 76.22 -31.47 13.51
C ALA A 175 76.86 -30.65 12.38
N CYS A 176 76.44 -29.38 12.18
CA CYS A 176 77.05 -28.50 11.17
C CYS A 176 78.49 -28.10 11.52
N VAL A 177 78.80 -27.93 12.81
CA VAL A 177 80.18 -27.65 13.28
C VAL A 177 81.08 -28.86 13.06
N ASP A 178 80.60 -30.06 13.37
CA ASP A 178 81.34 -31.31 13.16
C ASP A 178 81.60 -31.57 11.66
N ALA A 179 80.65 -31.20 10.79
CA ALA A 179 80.78 -31.26 9.34
C ALA A 179 81.58 -30.10 8.69
N LYS A 180 82.13 -29.16 9.48
CA LYS A 180 82.84 -27.93 9.04
C LYS A 180 82.03 -27.00 8.13
N GLN A 181 80.70 -27.09 8.16
CA GLN A 181 79.78 -26.24 7.39
C GLN A 181 79.37 -25.00 8.21
N TYR A 182 80.30 -24.05 8.35
CA TYR A 182 80.11 -22.86 9.19
C TYR A 182 79.05 -21.89 8.66
N GLU A 183 78.83 -21.81 7.35
CA GLU A 183 77.82 -20.91 6.76
C GLU A 183 76.39 -21.30 7.12
N GLU A 184 76.07 -22.60 7.08
CA GLU A 184 74.74 -23.11 7.43
C GLU A 184 74.47 -22.99 8.93
N ALA A 185 75.49 -23.23 9.76
CA ALA A 185 75.44 -23.02 11.20
C ALA A 185 75.04 -21.56 11.55
N VAL A 186 75.69 -20.57 10.91
CA VAL A 186 75.37 -19.15 11.14
C VAL A 186 73.95 -18.79 10.68
N ARG A 187 73.46 -19.38 9.57
CA ARG A 187 72.07 -19.17 9.12
C ARG A 187 71.06 -19.75 10.10
N HIS A 188 71.28 -20.96 10.58
CA HIS A 188 70.40 -21.59 11.57
C HIS A 188 70.40 -20.82 12.90
N HIS A 189 71.56 -20.37 13.37
CA HIS A 189 71.69 -19.54 14.56
C HIS A 189 70.93 -18.21 14.42
N ARG A 190 71.13 -17.48 13.32
CA ARG A 190 70.40 -16.23 13.04
C ARG A 190 68.89 -16.42 12.92
N ARG A 191 68.45 -17.58 12.40
CA ARG A 191 67.03 -17.93 12.31
C ARG A 191 66.44 -18.21 13.70
N GLY A 192 67.19 -18.89 14.57
CA GLY A 192 66.83 -19.09 15.98
C GLY A 192 66.74 -17.79 16.78
N GLN A 193 67.64 -16.85 16.51
CA GLN A 193 67.72 -15.56 17.20
C GLN A 193 66.58 -14.59 16.83
N ARG A 194 65.79 -14.89 15.79
CA ARG A 194 64.73 -14.03 15.24
C ARG A 194 63.30 -14.48 15.59
N LEU A 195 63.12 -15.56 16.34
CA LEU A 195 61.80 -16.06 16.80
C LEU A 195 61.32 -15.40 18.09
#